data_AF-B7G296-F1
#
_entry.id   AF-B7G296-F1
#
_cell.length_a   1.000
_cell.length_b   1.000
_cell.length_c   1.000
_cell.angle_alpha   90.00
_cell.angle_beta   90.00
_cell.angle_gamma   90.00
#
_symmetry.space_group_name_H-M   'P 1'
#
loop_
_entity.id
_entity.type
_entity.pdbx_description
1 polymer ?
#
loop_
_entity_poly.entity_id
_entity_poly.type
_entity_poly.pdbx_seq_one_letter_code
_entity_poly.pdbx_strand_id
1 'polypeptide(L)' 'RDVIIFSTVRSNRQGRIGFLRDWRRMNVALTRAKAGLIVIGDLDTLREADLHWDAFGKWASSTRCVVDDFDSPEDEPSL' A
#
# COMPACT_ATOMS: atom_id res chain seq x y z
N ARG A 1 -13.11 -1.06 12.30
CA ARG A 1 -12.52 -0.22 13.36
C ARG A 1 -12.41 1.18 12.80
N ASP A 2 -12.24 2.21 13.63
CA ASP A 2 -12.18 3.57 13.10
C ASP A 2 -10.95 3.75 12.22
N VAL A 3 -9.79 3.34 12.73
CA VAL A 3 -8.56 3.25 11.95
C VAL A 3 -8.11 1.80 11.81
N ILE A 4 -7.60 1.44 10.63
CA ILE A 4 -6.96 0.15 10.34
C ILE A 4 -5.54 0.40 9.84
N ILE A 5 -4.59 -0.36 10.39
CA ILE A 5 -3.23 -0.47 9.84
C ILE A 5 -3.12 -1.87 9.24
N PHE A 6 -2.79 -1.94 7.96
CA PHE A 6 -2.68 -3.18 7.19
C PHE A 6 -1.25 -3.34 6.68
N SER A 7 -0.53 -4.34 7.21
CA SER A 7 0.79 -4.70 6.71
C SER A 7 0.70 -5.79 5.66
N THR A 8 1.35 -5.61 4.52
CA THR A 8 1.42 -6.61 3.46
C THR A 8 2.52 -7.64 3.70
N VAL A 9 3.48 -7.39 4.60
CA VAL A 9 4.52 -8.35 5.04
C VAL A 9 5.48 -8.84 3.92
N ARG A 10 5.14 -8.69 2.64
CA ARG A 10 5.84 -9.29 1.50
C ARG A 10 6.63 -8.22 0.76
N SER A 11 7.92 -8.45 0.67
CA SER A 11 8.88 -7.69 -0.14
C SER A 11 9.83 -8.69 -0.77
N ASN A 12 9.79 -8.83 -2.09
CA ASN A 12 10.68 -9.71 -2.85
C ASN A 12 10.63 -9.40 -4.34
N ARG A 13 11.79 -9.55 -5.01
CA ARG A 13 11.97 -9.29 -6.45
C ARG A 13 11.25 -10.27 -7.38
N GLN A 14 10.60 -11.31 -6.84
CA GLN A 14 9.89 -12.31 -7.63
C GLN A 14 8.37 -12.01 -7.72
N GLY A 15 7.88 -10.92 -7.12
CA GLY A 15 6.46 -10.57 -7.12
C GLY A 15 5.59 -11.63 -6.42
N ARG A 16 6.13 -12.35 -5.43
CA ARG A 16 5.39 -13.43 -4.74
C ARG A 16 4.75 -12.90 -3.46
N ILE A 17 3.43 -12.74 -3.49
CA ILE A 17 2.66 -12.19 -2.35
C ILE A 17 1.79 -13.23 -1.64
N GLY A 18 1.73 -14.47 -2.16
CA GLY A 18 0.99 -15.56 -1.55
C GLY A 18 -0.51 -15.26 -1.41
N PHE A 19 -1.03 -15.30 -0.19
CA PHE A 19 -2.46 -15.11 0.10
C PHE A 19 -2.98 -13.70 -0.20
N LEU A 20 -2.10 -12.71 -0.36
CA LEU A 20 -2.49 -11.33 -0.69
C LEU A 20 -3.00 -11.18 -2.12
N ARG A 21 -2.73 -12.18 -2.97
CA ARG A 21 -3.19 -12.24 -4.35
C ARG A 21 -4.70 -12.49 -4.48
N ASP A 22 -5.35 -12.90 -3.40
CA ASP A 22 -6.81 -13.06 -3.37
C ASP A 22 -7.48 -11.69 -3.20
N TRP A 23 -8.07 -11.18 -4.29
CA TRP A 23 -8.78 -9.91 -4.31
C TRP A 23 -9.90 -9.80 -3.26
N ARG A 24 -10.50 -10.93 -2.84
CA ARG A 24 -11.55 -10.91 -1.80
C ARG A 24 -10.95 -10.54 -0.45
N ARG A 25 -9.74 -11.04 -0.16
CA ARG A 25 -9.00 -10.71 1.07
C ARG A 25 -8.55 -9.25 1.06
N MET A 26 -8.08 -8.77 -0.09
CA MET A 26 -7.75 -7.37 -0.29
C MET A 26 -8.97 -6.48 -0.03
N ASN A 27 -10.11 -6.76 -0.65
CA ASN A 27 -11.34 -5.98 -0.44
C ASN A 27 -11.78 -5.95 1.03
N VAL A 28 -11.71 -7.09 1.73
CA VAL A 28 -12.00 -7.13 3.16
C VAL A 28 -11.01 -6.27 3.93
N ALA A 29 -9.71 -6.34 3.65
CA ALA A 29 -8.72 -5.52 4.34
C ALA A 29 -8.97 -4.02 4.14
N LEU A 30 -9.24 -3.59 2.91
CA LEU A 30 -9.44 -2.19 2.55
C LEU A 30 -10.73 -1.58 3.11
N THR A 31 -11.83 -2.36 3.17
CA THR A 31 -13.17 -1.84 3.53
C THR A 31 -13.47 -1.88 5.04
N ARG A 32 -12.56 -2.37 5.87
CA ARG A 32 -12.77 -2.51 7.33
C ARG A 32 -12.53 -1.24 8.14
N ALA A 33 -11.90 -0.24 7.52
CA ALA A 33 -11.70 1.09 8.09
C ALA A 33 -12.97 1.94 7.98
N LYS A 34 -13.31 2.67 9.05
CA LYS A 34 -14.43 3.62 9.03
C LYS A 34 -13.97 5.08 8.84
N ALA A 35 -12.80 5.42 9.36
CA ALA A 35 -12.25 6.78 9.40
C ALA A 35 -10.85 6.88 8.76
N GLY A 36 -10.03 5.82 8.82
CA GLY A 36 -8.69 5.85 8.21
C GLY A 36 -8.09 4.48 7.95
N LEU A 37 -7.32 4.38 6.87
CA LEU A 37 -6.61 3.17 6.46
C LEU A 37 -5.15 3.53 6.17
N ILE A 38 -4.23 2.84 6.82
CA ILE A 38 -2.78 2.92 6.55
C ILE A 38 -2.34 1.56 6.04
N VAL A 39 -1.73 1.53 4.85
CA VAL A 39 -1.18 0.31 4.25
C VAL A 39 0.35 0.40 4.27
N ILE A 40 1.01 -0.59 4.84
CA ILE A 40 2.47 -0.65 4.94
C ILE A 40 2.96 -1.85 4.13
N GLY A 41 3.80 -1.61 3.13
CA GLY A 41 4.28 -2.67 2.25
C GLY A 41 5.21 -2.19 1.16
N ASP A 42 5.85 -3.15 0.51
CA ASP A 42 6.66 -2.92 -0.68
C ASP A 42 5.74 -2.81 -1.90
N LEU A 43 5.63 -1.58 -2.42
CA LEU A 43 4.71 -1.27 -3.50
C LEU A 43 5.11 -1.97 -4.81
N ASP A 44 6.40 -2.06 -5.13
CA ASP A 44 6.88 -2.72 -6.36
C ASP A 44 6.55 -4.21 -6.35
N THR A 45 6.82 -4.89 -5.24
CA THR A 45 6.48 -6.31 -5.05
C THR A 45 4.98 -6.56 -5.25
N LEU A 46 4.12 -5.67 -4.75
CA LEU A 46 2.66 -5.81 -4.84
C LEU A 46 2.16 -5.57 -6.27
N ARG A 47 2.68 -4.55 -6.97
CA ARG A 47 2.28 -4.20 -8.33
C ARG A 47 2.68 -5.26 -9.34
N GLU A 48 3.86 -5.83 -9.20
CA GLU A 48 4.32 -6.93 -10.06
C GLU A 48 3.50 -8.22 -9.86
N ALA A 49 2.98 -8.42 -8.65
CA ALA A 49 2.33 -9.67 -8.27
C ALA A 49 0.88 -9.83 -8.75
N ASP A 50 0.12 -8.73 -8.83
CA ASP A 50 -1.33 -8.76 -9.07
C ASP A 50 -1.90 -7.43 -9.61
N LEU A 51 -2.87 -7.53 -10.52
CA LEU A 51 -3.50 -6.38 -11.18
C LEU A 51 -4.34 -5.51 -10.22
N HIS A 52 -4.95 -6.09 -9.19
CA HIS A 52 -5.72 -5.31 -8.22
C HIS A 52 -4.80 -4.48 -7.34
N TRP A 53 -3.68 -5.05 -6.92
CA TRP A 53 -2.64 -4.32 -6.19
C TRP A 53 -1.99 -3.23 -7.05
N ASP A 54 -1.78 -3.46 -8.35
CA ASP A 54 -1.33 -2.41 -9.26
C ASP A 54 -2.36 -1.28 -9.41
N ALA A 55 -3.64 -1.62 -9.56
CA ALA A 55 -4.71 -0.62 -9.61
C ALA A 55 -4.79 0.20 -8.32
N PHE A 56 -4.70 -0.46 -7.15
CA PHE A 56 -4.68 0.21 -5.86
C PHE A 56 -3.45 1.11 -5.69
N GLY A 57 -2.26 0.63 -6.09
CA GLY A 57 -1.05 1.43 -6.08
C GLY A 57 -1.15 2.68 -6.93
N LYS A 58 -1.64 2.55 -8.18
CA LYS A 58 -1.89 3.69 -9.07
C LYS A 58 -2.86 4.71 -8.48
N TRP A 59 -3.96 4.23 -7.89
CA TRP A 59 -4.92 5.11 -7.21
C TRP A 59 -4.30 5.83 -6.01
N ALA A 60 -3.56 5.11 -5.16
CA ALA A 60 -2.88 5.68 -4.00
C ALA A 60 -1.88 6.78 -4.42
N SER A 61 -1.09 6.53 -5.46
CA SER A 61 -0.18 7.52 -6.03
C SER A 61 -0.91 8.73 -6.60
N SER A 62 -2.06 8.54 -7.28
CA SER A 62 -2.84 9.67 -7.83
C SER A 62 -3.45 10.58 -6.75
N THR A 63 -3.63 10.06 -5.54
CA THR A 63 -4.23 10.79 -4.41
C THR A 63 -3.16 11.47 -3.54
N ARG A 64 -1.87 11.36 -3.90
CA ARG A 64 -0.71 11.78 -3.06
C ARG A 64 -0.72 11.14 -1.67
N CYS A 65 -1.12 9.88 -1.58
CA CYS A 65 -1.18 9.12 -0.31
C CYS A 65 -0.12 8.02 -0.22
N VAL A 66 0.90 8.06 -1.09
CA VAL A 66 2.07 7.18 -0.99
C VAL A 66 3.20 8.01 -0.42
N VAL A 67 3.76 7.54 0.69
CA VAL A 67 4.92 8.11 1.36
C VAL A 67 5.97 7.02 1.38
N ASP A 68 7.14 7.30 0.82
CA ASP A 68 8.26 6.37 0.80
C ASP A 68 9.18 6.66 1.99
N ASP A 69 9.98 5.67 2.42
CA ASP A 69 10.88 5.75 3.58
C ASP A 69 11.95 6.88 3.48
N PHE A 70 12.00 7.59 2.35
CA PHE A 70 12.93 8.68 2.06
C PHE A 70 12.29 10.08 2.03
N ASP A 71 10.99 10.24 2.33
CA ASP A 71 10.43 11.56 2.66
C ASP A 71 10.94 12.00 4.05
N SER A 72 12.25 12.27 4.12
CA SER A 72 12.86 12.93 5.27
C SER A 72 12.43 14.39 5.23
N PRO A 73 12.06 15.02 6.37
CA PRO A 73 11.72 16.44 6.43
C PRO A 73 12.88 17.40 6.06
N GLU A 74 14.00 16.88 5.56
CA GLU A 74 15.15 17.65 5.06
C GLU A 74 14.95 18.18 3.63
N ASP A 75 13.91 17.72 2.91
CA ASP A 75 13.59 18.18 1.55
C ASP A 75 12.61 19.37 1.49
N GLU A 76 12.19 19.94 2.63
CA GLU A 76 11.53 21.25 2.61
C GLU A 76 12.56 22.35 2.32
N PRO A 77 12.41 23.14 1.23
CA PRO A 77 13.30 24.25 0.96
C PRO A 77 13.14 25.26 2.10
N SER A 78 14.21 25.43 2.88
CA SER A 78 14.30 26.44 3.93
C SER A 78 13.99 27.82 3.33
N LEU A 79 12.84 28.39 3.70
CA LEU A 79 12.53 29.81 3.50
C LEU A 79 13.45 30.69 4.35
#